data_AF-A0A176RW54-F1
#
_entry.id   AF-A0A176RW54-F1
#
_cell.length_a   1.000
_cell.length_b   1.000
_cell.length_c   1.000
_cell.angle_alpha   90.00
_cell.angle_beta   90.00
_cell.angle_gamma   90.00
#
_symmetry.space_group_name_H-M   'P 1'
#
loop_
_entity.id
_entity.type
_entity.pdbx_description
1 polymer ?
#
loop_
_entity_poly.entity_id
_entity_poly.type
_entity_poly.pdbx_seq_one_letter_code
_entity_poly.pdbx_strand_id
1 'polypeptide(L)'
;MMKNQLKWNLFANLSLICLSLCATDLICSKESWSRMDPGTMILQTDFEEADPLKDWLVAGREGTTDIVQHDDNHWLRVVAPSHQMIARVKVLRTGEGEAFSSLRGHVLRFKARIKGRNLTPPSRPWLGVKLMAKIIQKGQVISYPSAHIPIGDNPRNDLNSQVFSFTFLVPEDCLYIVPYLGLQGVEGQVDFDDVSLSVVQAPFQPLLARGTRLFKTGFEEKEPLKNWNILGKKDAVNIVHDPEIDEKI
;
A
#
# COMPACT_ATOMS: atom_id res chain seq x y z
N MET A 1 -51.13 20.29 51.16
CA MET A 1 -51.04 19.17 52.13
C MET A 1 -51.89 18.03 51.59
N MET A 2 -51.31 16.82 51.47
CA MET A 2 -51.90 15.51 51.08
C MET A 2 -52.43 15.36 49.64
N LYS A 3 -51.74 14.63 48.75
CA LYS A 3 -51.53 13.17 48.63
C LYS A 3 -52.70 12.44 47.90
N ASN A 4 -52.37 12.01 46.67
CA ASN A 4 -52.39 10.61 46.21
C ASN A 4 -53.67 9.97 45.64
N GLN A 5 -53.44 9.31 44.49
CA GLN A 5 -54.01 8.05 43.95
C GLN A 5 -55.11 8.20 42.88
N LEU A 6 -54.76 8.00 41.61
CA LEU A 6 -54.80 6.72 40.85
C LEU A 6 -56.21 6.12 40.72
N LYS A 7 -56.74 6.12 39.49
CA LYS A 7 -57.41 4.98 38.82
C LYS A 7 -57.64 5.33 37.35
N TRP A 8 -56.92 4.68 36.43
CA TRP A 8 -57.41 3.54 35.61
C TRP A 8 -58.65 3.89 34.79
N ASN A 9 -58.44 4.27 33.53
CA ASN A 9 -59.36 3.97 32.43
C ASN A 9 -58.54 3.54 31.23
N LEU A 10 -58.44 2.21 31.09
CA LEU A 10 -58.16 1.53 29.84
C LEU A 10 -59.35 1.69 28.87
N PHE A 11 -59.05 1.47 27.60
CA PHE A 11 -59.96 1.19 26.49
C PHE A 11 -60.60 2.40 25.82
N ALA A 12 -59.89 3.00 24.87
CA ALA A 12 -60.35 3.12 23.48
C ALA A 12 -59.33 3.91 22.66
N ASN A 13 -58.51 3.21 21.87
CA ASN A 13 -58.18 3.57 20.49
C ASN A 13 -57.14 2.57 19.99
N LEU A 14 -57.65 1.38 19.63
CA LEU A 14 -57.14 0.66 18.47
C LEU A 14 -57.18 1.62 17.28
N SER A 15 -56.11 1.60 16.48
CA SER A 15 -56.13 1.64 15.01
C SER A 15 -55.01 2.55 14.48
N LEU A 16 -54.12 1.96 13.67
CA LEU A 16 -53.13 2.63 12.84
C LEU A 16 -51.99 3.38 13.56
N ILE A 17 -50.99 2.64 14.04
CA ILE A 17 -49.61 3.00 13.69
C ILE A 17 -49.02 1.77 13.02
N CYS A 18 -49.03 1.86 11.68
CA CYS A 18 -48.48 0.89 10.76
C CYS A 18 -47.13 0.36 11.23
N LEU A 19 -47.00 -0.95 11.15
CA LEU A 19 -45.77 -1.67 10.84
C LEU A 19 -44.98 -0.92 9.76
N SER A 20 -44.12 0.00 10.18
CA SER A 20 -42.99 0.52 9.41
C SER A 20 -41.73 -0.25 9.84
N LEU A 21 -41.85 -1.59 9.91
CA LEU A 21 -40.75 -2.51 9.65
C LEU A 21 -40.70 -2.74 8.14
N CYS A 22 -40.48 -1.67 7.37
CA CYS A 22 -40.00 -1.81 6.01
C CYS A 22 -38.50 -1.56 6.09
N ALA A 23 -37.76 -2.66 5.98
CA ALA A 23 -36.41 -2.73 5.45
C ALA A 23 -35.68 -1.38 5.50
N THR A 24 -34.88 -1.16 6.55
CA THR A 24 -33.62 -0.46 6.30
C THR A 24 -32.90 -1.33 5.30
N ASP A 25 -33.08 -1.02 4.02
CA ASP A 25 -32.20 -1.45 2.96
C ASP A 25 -30.81 -1.17 3.51
N LEU A 26 -30.10 -2.24 3.81
CA LEU A 26 -28.66 -2.21 3.89
C LEU A 26 -28.24 -1.86 2.46
N ILE A 27 -28.31 -0.58 2.13
CA ILE A 27 -27.61 0.03 1.02
C ILE A 27 -26.16 -0.16 1.43
N CYS A 28 -25.66 -1.36 1.18
CA CYS A 28 -24.27 -1.59 0.89
C CYS A 28 -24.05 -0.74 -0.35
N SER A 29 -23.80 0.55 -0.14
CA SER A 29 -23.25 1.41 -1.17
C SER A 29 -21.94 0.72 -1.52
N LYS A 30 -21.97 -0.06 -2.59
CA LYS A 30 -20.77 -0.36 -3.34
C LYS A 30 -20.29 1.02 -3.77
N GLU A 31 -19.44 1.63 -2.96
CA GLU A 31 -18.60 2.73 -3.38
C GLU A 31 -17.96 2.21 -4.66
N SER A 32 -18.46 2.67 -5.80
CA SER A 32 -17.90 2.31 -7.09
C SER A 32 -16.59 3.08 -7.14
N TRP A 33 -15.53 2.45 -6.66
CA TRP A 33 -14.17 2.95 -6.78
C TRP A 33 -13.97 3.37 -8.24
N SER A 34 -13.69 4.65 -8.48
CA SER A 34 -13.36 5.14 -9.81
C SER A 34 -12.11 4.42 -10.26
N ARG A 35 -12.28 3.43 -11.14
CA ARG A 35 -11.22 2.56 -11.62
C ARG A 35 -10.24 3.41 -12.42
N MET A 36 -8.98 3.45 -11.99
CA MET A 36 -7.94 4.11 -12.75
C MET A 36 -7.38 3.14 -13.78
N ASP A 37 -7.20 3.63 -14.99
CA ASP A 37 -6.61 2.84 -16.06
C ASP A 37 -5.10 2.66 -15.85
N PRO A 38 -4.53 1.51 -16.24
CA PRO A 38 -3.09 1.34 -16.34
C PRO A 38 -2.44 2.49 -17.11
N GLY A 39 -1.33 3.02 -16.58
CA GLY A 39 -0.64 4.21 -17.10
C GLY A 39 -1.08 5.52 -16.47
N THR A 40 -2.17 5.56 -15.69
CA THR A 40 -2.59 6.76 -14.98
C THR A 40 -1.48 7.26 -14.05
N MET A 41 -1.10 8.54 -14.22
CA MET A 41 -0.09 9.21 -13.42
C MET A 41 -0.70 9.76 -12.13
N ILE A 42 -0.17 9.33 -10.98
CA ILE A 42 -0.61 9.79 -9.66
C ILE A 42 0.28 10.94 -9.18
N LEU A 43 1.59 10.80 -9.39
CA LEU A 43 2.61 11.80 -9.09
C LEU A 43 3.61 11.80 -10.24
N GLN A 44 4.03 12.98 -10.68
CA GLN A 44 5.14 13.17 -11.59
C GLN A 44 5.85 14.49 -11.25
N THR A 45 7.17 14.47 -11.23
CA THR A 45 7.99 15.69 -11.14
C THR A 45 9.37 15.43 -11.72
N ASP A 46 9.87 16.41 -12.45
CA ASP A 46 11.24 16.56 -12.97
C ASP A 46 11.98 17.70 -12.25
N PHE A 47 11.34 18.30 -11.24
CA PHE A 47 11.84 19.45 -10.48
C PHE A 47 12.16 20.72 -11.31
N GLU A 48 11.62 20.85 -12.52
CA GLU A 48 11.85 22.01 -13.40
C GLU A 48 10.95 23.22 -13.11
N GLU A 49 9.92 23.04 -12.27
CA GLU A 49 9.00 24.11 -11.90
C GLU A 49 9.70 25.21 -11.09
N ALA A 50 9.13 26.43 -11.10
CA ALA A 50 9.67 27.57 -10.34
C ALA A 50 9.71 27.35 -8.82
N ASP A 51 8.77 26.55 -8.29
CA ASP A 51 8.76 26.09 -6.90
C ASP A 51 8.53 24.57 -6.87
N PRO A 52 9.58 23.78 -7.14
CA PRO A 52 9.46 22.35 -7.36
C PRO A 52 9.24 21.57 -6.05
N LEU A 53 9.39 22.23 -4.89
CA LEU A 53 9.25 21.63 -3.57
C LEU A 53 7.98 22.05 -2.82
N LYS A 54 7.08 22.83 -3.43
CA LYS A 54 5.83 23.31 -2.80
C LYS A 54 4.98 22.22 -2.15
N ASP A 55 4.95 21.01 -2.75
CA ASP A 55 4.18 19.85 -2.28
C ASP A 55 5.03 18.82 -1.50
N TRP A 56 6.29 19.16 -1.25
CA TRP A 56 7.27 18.29 -0.62
C TRP A 56 7.56 18.76 0.80
N LEU A 57 7.39 17.84 1.75
CA LEU A 57 7.78 18.05 3.13
C LEU A 57 9.21 17.52 3.33
N VAL A 58 10.13 18.46 3.53
CA VAL A 58 11.48 18.16 3.98
C VAL A 58 11.40 17.68 5.43
N ALA A 59 11.88 16.47 5.70
CA ALA A 59 11.85 15.88 7.03
C ALA A 59 13.18 15.20 7.35
N GLY A 60 13.87 15.66 8.37
CA GLY A 60 15.09 15.03 8.84
C GLY A 60 15.42 15.56 10.22
N ARG A 61 16.34 14.88 10.92
CA ARG A 61 16.94 15.50 12.09
C ARG A 61 18.07 16.43 11.67
N GLU A 62 18.91 15.96 10.74
CA GLU A 62 20.10 16.66 10.25
C GLU A 62 20.37 16.18 8.81
N GLY A 63 20.64 17.10 7.89
CA GLY A 63 20.76 16.88 6.44
C GLY A 63 20.20 18.07 5.65
N THR A 64 20.68 18.30 4.43
CA THR A 64 20.20 19.39 3.56
C THR A 64 19.49 18.84 2.33
N THR A 65 18.56 19.62 1.82
CA THR A 65 17.78 19.28 0.63
C THR A 65 17.65 20.52 -0.22
N ASP A 66 18.14 20.45 -1.44
CA ASP A 66 18.22 21.60 -2.34
C ASP A 66 17.89 21.14 -3.76
N ILE A 67 17.52 22.10 -4.61
CA ILE A 67 17.41 21.87 -6.05
C ILE A 67 18.74 22.27 -6.68
N VAL A 68 19.28 21.39 -7.51
CA VAL A 68 20.61 21.56 -8.11
C VAL A 68 20.54 21.30 -9.60
N GLN A 69 21.32 22.04 -10.36
CA GLN A 69 21.44 21.81 -11.79
C GLN A 69 22.50 20.75 -12.08
N HIS A 70 22.15 19.76 -12.90
CA HIS A 70 23.05 18.80 -13.51
C HIS A 70 22.85 18.82 -15.02
N ASP A 71 23.89 19.21 -15.73
CA ASP A 71 23.83 19.44 -17.17
C ASP A 71 22.73 20.47 -17.47
N ASP A 72 21.62 20.03 -18.08
CA ASP A 72 20.47 20.87 -18.44
C ASP A 72 19.21 20.59 -17.61
N ASN A 73 19.30 19.75 -16.56
CA ASN A 73 18.15 19.37 -15.72
C ASN A 73 18.32 19.82 -14.26
N HIS A 74 17.20 20.06 -13.58
CA HIS A 74 17.10 20.24 -12.14
C HIS A 74 16.88 18.90 -11.43
N TRP A 75 17.59 18.73 -10.32
CA TRP A 75 17.56 17.52 -9.53
C TRP A 75 17.29 17.88 -8.08
N LEU A 76 16.51 17.05 -7.40
CA LEU A 76 16.40 17.08 -5.95
C LEU A 76 17.63 16.44 -5.34
N ARG A 77 18.48 17.26 -4.71
CA ARG A 77 19.63 16.80 -3.93
C ARG A 77 19.24 16.58 -2.49
N VAL A 78 19.72 15.47 -1.93
CA VAL A 78 19.67 15.16 -0.49
C VAL A 78 21.08 14.85 -0.01
N VAL A 79 21.53 15.56 1.01
CA VAL A 79 22.86 15.37 1.64
C VAL A 79 22.68 14.86 3.06
N ALA A 80 23.36 13.77 3.40
CA ALA A 80 23.46 13.24 4.75
C ALA A 80 24.92 13.36 5.24
N PRO A 81 25.21 14.24 6.22
CA PRO A 81 26.59 14.48 6.65
C PRO A 81 27.13 13.43 7.62
N SER A 82 26.29 12.57 8.24
CA SER A 82 26.77 11.49 9.13
C SER A 82 25.94 10.19 9.08
N HIS A 83 26.56 9.06 9.40
CA HIS A 83 25.96 7.71 9.38
C HIS A 83 24.78 7.51 10.33
N GLN A 84 24.62 8.34 11.36
CA GLN A 84 23.53 8.20 12.33
C GLN A 84 22.23 8.87 11.84
N MET A 85 22.24 9.45 10.63
CA MET A 85 21.22 10.39 10.20
C MET A 85 20.17 9.79 9.26
N ILE A 86 19.04 10.48 9.26
CA ILE A 86 17.95 10.29 8.31
C ILE A 86 17.70 11.64 7.66
N ALA A 87 18.15 11.79 6.42
CA ALA A 87 17.87 12.94 5.57
C ALA A 87 16.86 12.47 4.52
N ARG A 88 15.63 12.97 4.57
CA ARG A 88 14.57 12.53 3.64
C ARG A 88 13.66 13.67 3.26
N VAL A 89 13.19 13.62 2.03
CA VAL A 89 12.06 14.41 1.57
C VAL A 89 10.89 13.46 1.39
N LYS A 90 9.72 13.89 1.83
CA LYS A 90 8.49 13.12 1.69
C LYS A 90 7.53 13.96 0.88
N VAL A 91 6.84 13.36 -0.06
CA VAL A 91 5.66 14.04 -0.63
C VAL A 91 4.58 13.95 0.43
N LEU A 92 4.24 15.07 1.05
CA LEU A 92 3.02 15.15 1.85
C LEU A 92 1.89 15.54 0.90
N ARG A 93 1.49 14.63 0.01
CA ARG A 93 0.14 14.71 -0.55
C ARG A 93 -0.80 14.27 0.56
N THR A 94 -1.14 15.20 1.46
CA THR A 94 -2.33 15.10 2.30
C THR A 94 -3.55 15.25 1.40
N GLY A 95 -3.87 14.20 0.65
CA GLY A 95 -5.24 13.96 0.29
C GLY A 95 -5.90 13.38 1.53
N GLU A 96 -6.66 14.17 2.28
CA GLU A 96 -7.57 13.61 3.27
C GLU A 96 -8.43 12.54 2.60
N GLY A 97 -8.50 11.35 3.20
CA GLY A 97 -9.53 10.31 3.05
C GLY A 97 -9.86 9.78 1.64
N GLU A 98 -10.30 10.65 0.73
CA GLU A 98 -10.95 10.31 -0.53
C GLU A 98 -9.97 10.16 -1.70
N ALA A 99 -8.89 10.96 -1.78
CA ALA A 99 -7.99 10.95 -2.93
C ALA A 99 -7.20 9.63 -3.09
N PHE A 100 -6.91 8.93 -1.99
CA PHE A 100 -6.24 7.63 -2.01
C PHE A 100 -7.22 6.46 -1.98
N SER A 101 -8.48 6.72 -1.70
CA SER A 101 -9.51 5.70 -1.62
C SER A 101 -9.66 4.99 -2.98
N SER A 102 -9.59 5.74 -4.08
CA SER A 102 -9.61 5.23 -5.46
C SER A 102 -8.39 4.39 -5.85
N LEU A 103 -7.29 4.41 -5.08
CA LEU A 103 -6.07 3.64 -5.37
C LEU A 103 -6.09 2.25 -4.72
N ARG A 104 -7.03 1.98 -3.82
CA ARG A 104 -7.17 0.67 -3.16
C ARG A 104 -7.29 -0.45 -4.19
N GLY A 105 -6.62 -1.56 -3.92
CA GLY A 105 -6.56 -2.73 -4.80
C GLY A 105 -5.69 -2.57 -6.04
N HIS A 106 -5.24 -1.36 -6.40
CA HIS A 106 -4.38 -1.15 -7.56
C HIS A 106 -2.94 -1.59 -7.28
N VAL A 107 -2.22 -1.98 -8.32
CA VAL A 107 -0.76 -2.12 -8.28
C VAL A 107 -0.14 -0.84 -8.81
N LEU A 108 0.70 -0.20 -8.01
CA LEU A 108 1.41 1.02 -8.38
C LEU A 108 2.87 0.73 -8.66
N ARG A 109 3.50 1.57 -9.50
CA ARG A 109 4.95 1.62 -9.71
C ARG A 109 5.47 2.96 -9.25
N PHE A 110 6.47 2.94 -8.38
CA PHE A 110 7.23 4.14 -8.01
C PHE A 110 8.61 4.05 -8.65
N LYS A 111 9.01 5.11 -9.36
CA LYS A 111 10.22 5.18 -10.18
C LYS A 111 10.91 6.53 -9.97
N ALA A 112 12.23 6.53 -10.03
CA ALA A 112 13.04 7.74 -10.12
C ALA A 112 14.35 7.46 -10.87
N ARG A 113 14.91 8.48 -11.51
CA ARG A 113 16.33 8.52 -11.88
C ARG A 113 17.12 8.96 -10.65
N ILE A 114 18.21 8.26 -10.36
CA ILE A 114 19.00 8.44 -9.14
C ILE A 114 20.47 8.50 -9.51
N LYS A 115 21.18 9.45 -8.90
CA LYS A 115 22.64 9.60 -8.96
C LYS A 115 23.17 9.77 -7.55
N GLY A 116 24.28 9.14 -7.22
CA GLY A 116 24.82 9.07 -5.86
C GLY A 116 26.30 9.39 -5.85
N ARG A 117 26.76 10.09 -4.82
CA ARG A 117 28.16 10.50 -4.67
C ARG A 117 28.65 10.34 -3.24
N ASN A 118 29.85 9.82 -3.09
CA ASN A 118 30.52 9.62 -1.80
C ASN A 118 29.62 8.86 -0.80
N LEU A 119 28.86 7.87 -1.27
CA LEU A 119 27.94 7.13 -0.41
C LEU A 119 28.73 6.15 0.45
N THR A 120 28.44 6.09 1.73
CA THR A 120 29.06 5.06 2.57
C THR A 120 28.30 3.74 2.50
N PRO A 121 28.98 2.59 2.63
CA PRO A 121 28.30 1.30 2.65
C PRO A 121 27.31 1.24 3.82
N PRO A 122 26.07 0.78 3.60
CA PRO A 122 25.08 0.70 4.65
C PRO A 122 25.43 -0.41 5.65
N SER A 123 25.27 -0.13 6.94
CA SER A 123 25.51 -1.13 8.01
C SER A 123 24.48 -2.27 8.03
N ARG A 124 23.34 -2.08 7.36
CA ARG A 124 22.24 -3.06 7.26
C ARG A 124 21.62 -2.99 5.86
N PRO A 125 21.11 -4.09 5.30
CA PRO A 125 20.64 -4.12 3.91
C PRO A 125 19.40 -3.26 3.64
N TRP A 126 18.67 -2.86 4.69
CA TRP A 126 17.53 -1.93 4.57
C TRP A 126 17.92 -0.48 4.85
N LEU A 127 19.21 -0.13 4.95
CA LEU A 127 19.70 1.24 5.03
C LEU A 127 20.25 1.68 3.66
N GLY A 128 20.57 2.96 3.49
CA GLY A 128 21.03 3.51 2.22
C GLY A 128 20.08 4.53 1.61
N VAL A 129 20.14 4.63 0.28
CA VAL A 129 19.27 5.48 -0.54
C VAL A 129 17.83 4.97 -0.45
N LYS A 130 16.90 5.92 -0.33
CA LYS A 130 15.47 5.69 -0.18
C LYS A 130 14.75 6.15 -1.41
N LEU A 131 14.22 5.18 -2.15
CA LEU A 131 13.08 5.32 -3.04
C LEU A 131 12.03 4.35 -2.51
N MET A 132 11.11 4.84 -1.69
CA MET A 132 10.20 3.99 -0.91
C MET A 132 8.83 4.62 -0.73
N ALA A 133 7.81 3.81 -0.43
CA ALA A 133 6.50 4.29 -0.01
C ALA A 133 6.21 3.78 1.41
N LYS A 134 5.65 4.63 2.27
CA LYS A 134 5.05 4.22 3.54
C LYS A 134 3.56 4.04 3.32
N ILE A 135 3.08 2.84 3.55
CA ILE A 135 1.65 2.53 3.48
C ILE A 135 1.13 2.35 4.90
N ILE A 136 0.06 3.04 5.24
CA ILE A 136 -0.60 2.95 6.54
C ILE A 136 -1.98 2.35 6.31
N GLN A 137 -2.27 1.24 6.98
CA GLN A 137 -3.54 0.52 6.89
C GLN A 137 -4.39 0.75 8.14
N LYS A 138 -5.66 0.31 8.09
CA LYS A 138 -6.50 0.22 9.29
C LYS A 138 -5.81 -0.63 10.35
N GLY A 139 -6.02 -0.29 11.63
CA GLY A 139 -5.35 -0.98 12.74
C GLY A 139 -3.86 -0.65 12.90
N GLN A 140 -3.34 0.40 12.24
CA GLN A 140 -1.95 0.86 12.35
C GLN A 140 -0.91 -0.15 11.83
N VAL A 141 -1.31 -1.06 10.94
CA VAL A 141 -0.34 -1.88 10.19
C VAL A 141 0.39 -0.99 9.20
N ILE A 142 1.72 -1.08 9.18
CA ILE A 142 2.58 -0.23 8.34
C ILE A 142 3.49 -1.12 7.48
N SER A 143 3.55 -0.83 6.18
CA SER A 143 4.49 -1.46 5.26
C SER A 143 5.35 -0.42 4.52
N TYR A 144 6.53 -0.87 4.08
CA TYR A 144 7.57 -0.02 3.50
C TYR A 144 8.16 -0.63 2.23
N PRO A 145 7.37 -0.84 1.16
CA PRO A 145 7.93 -1.26 -0.11
C PRO A 145 8.94 -0.22 -0.62
N SER A 146 10.05 -0.71 -1.17
CA SER A 146 11.18 0.14 -1.59
C SER A 146 11.94 -0.50 -2.74
N ALA A 147 12.63 0.34 -3.52
CA ALA A 147 13.60 -0.14 -4.51
C ALA A 147 14.88 -0.60 -3.82
N HIS A 148 15.45 -1.70 -4.32
CA HIS A 148 16.81 -2.09 -3.98
C HIS A 148 17.78 -1.23 -4.80
N ILE A 149 18.61 -0.43 -4.12
CA ILE A 149 19.59 0.45 -4.74
C ILE A 149 20.97 -0.02 -4.28
N PRO A 150 21.81 -0.60 -5.16
CA PRO A 150 23.10 -1.15 -4.78
C PRO A 150 24.09 -0.02 -4.46
N ILE A 151 24.49 0.08 -3.20
CA ILE A 151 25.53 1.00 -2.70
C ILE A 151 26.66 0.13 -2.19
N GLY A 152 27.90 0.40 -2.63
CA GLY A 152 29.06 -0.39 -2.20
C GLY A 152 29.75 -1.18 -3.31
N ASP A 153 29.17 -1.22 -4.52
CA ASP A 153 29.63 -2.13 -5.58
C ASP A 153 30.83 -1.60 -6.39
N ASN A 154 31.34 -0.40 -6.08
CA ASN A 154 32.51 0.15 -6.76
C ASN A 154 33.44 0.91 -5.81
N PRO A 155 34.71 1.16 -6.20
CA PRO A 155 35.72 1.73 -5.30
C PRO A 155 35.39 3.14 -4.78
N ARG A 156 34.50 3.87 -5.44
CA ARG A 156 34.07 5.22 -5.03
C ARG A 156 32.75 5.22 -4.26
N ASN A 157 32.05 4.08 -4.23
CA ASN A 157 30.66 3.96 -3.81
C ASN A 157 29.74 5.01 -4.46
N ASP A 158 30.06 5.42 -5.68
CA ASP A 158 29.26 6.37 -6.44
C ASP A 158 28.18 5.60 -7.21
N LEU A 159 27.01 6.21 -7.36
CA LEU A 159 25.95 5.67 -8.20
C LEU A 159 25.89 6.54 -9.46
N ASN A 160 26.23 5.94 -10.60
CA ASN A 160 25.98 6.60 -11.89
C ASN A 160 24.49 6.93 -12.02
N SER A 161 24.17 7.86 -12.92
CA SER A 161 22.76 8.18 -13.22
C SER A 161 22.06 6.94 -13.78
N GLN A 162 21.12 6.37 -13.02
CA GLN A 162 20.33 5.21 -13.43
C GLN A 162 18.92 5.28 -12.89
N VAL A 163 18.01 4.57 -13.57
CA VAL A 163 16.61 4.50 -13.19
C VAL A 163 16.40 3.34 -12.24
N PHE A 164 15.77 3.61 -11.10
CA PHE A 164 15.31 2.60 -10.15
C PHE A 164 13.79 2.65 -10.05
N SER A 165 13.20 1.48 -9.80
CA SER A 165 11.76 1.39 -9.56
C SER A 165 11.41 0.18 -8.71
N PHE A 166 10.23 0.22 -8.12
CA PHE A 166 9.59 -0.94 -7.52
C PHE A 166 8.08 -0.86 -7.73
N THR A 167 7.41 -2.00 -7.59
CA THR A 167 5.95 -2.09 -7.65
C THR A 167 5.39 -2.59 -6.34
N PHE A 168 4.19 -2.14 -5.98
CA PHE A 168 3.51 -2.57 -4.77
C PHE A 168 1.99 -2.57 -4.96
N LEU A 169 1.32 -3.51 -4.30
CA LEU A 169 -0.12 -3.53 -4.18
C LEU A 169 -0.56 -2.52 -3.12
N VAL A 170 -1.57 -1.72 -3.42
CA VAL A 170 -2.26 -0.89 -2.44
C VAL A 170 -3.30 -1.75 -1.72
N PRO A 171 -3.17 -1.96 -0.40
CA PRO A 171 -4.16 -2.75 0.34
C PRO A 171 -5.56 -2.13 0.29
N GLU A 172 -6.59 -2.98 0.33
CA GLU A 172 -8.00 -2.54 0.36
C GLU A 172 -8.33 -1.67 1.59
N ASP A 173 -7.63 -1.87 2.70
CA ASP A 173 -7.79 -1.10 3.94
C ASP A 173 -6.75 0.01 4.09
N CYS A 174 -6.08 0.40 2.99
CA CYS A 174 -5.13 1.49 2.97
C CYS A 174 -5.79 2.82 3.36
N LEU A 175 -5.16 3.52 4.30
CA LEU A 175 -5.52 4.86 4.74
C LEU A 175 -4.63 5.91 4.08
N TYR A 176 -3.33 5.68 4.03
CA TYR A 176 -2.36 6.64 3.49
C TYR A 176 -1.24 5.96 2.73
N ILE A 177 -0.81 6.58 1.63
CA ILE A 177 0.43 6.27 0.93
C ILE A 177 1.28 7.53 0.95
N VAL A 178 2.49 7.43 1.50
CA VAL A 178 3.43 8.54 1.57
C VAL A 178 4.71 8.14 0.83
N PRO A 179 5.01 8.72 -0.34
CA PRO A 179 6.29 8.55 -1.02
C PRO A 179 7.45 9.21 -0.27
N TYR A 180 8.61 8.57 -0.26
CA TYR A 180 9.84 9.03 0.40
C TYR A 180 11.02 8.95 -0.57
N LEU A 181 11.80 10.02 -0.59
CA LEU A 181 13.11 10.13 -1.22
C LEU A 181 14.16 10.47 -0.15
N GLY A 182 15.39 9.96 -0.26
CA GLY A 182 16.51 10.43 0.58
C GLY A 182 17.54 9.38 0.95
N LEU A 183 18.15 9.54 2.13
CA LEU A 183 19.20 8.72 2.70
C LEU A 183 18.85 8.32 4.14
N GLN A 184 19.20 7.10 4.51
CA GLN A 184 19.03 6.60 5.88
C GLN A 184 20.22 5.74 6.29
N GLY A 185 20.90 6.10 7.38
CA GLY A 185 21.96 5.26 7.94
C GLY A 185 23.21 5.14 7.06
N VAL A 186 23.41 6.12 6.17
CA VAL A 186 24.57 6.28 5.29
C VAL A 186 24.91 7.77 5.18
N GLU A 187 26.15 8.05 4.81
CA GLU A 187 26.65 9.38 4.50
C GLU A 187 26.70 9.60 2.99
N GLY A 188 26.85 10.85 2.60
CA GLY A 188 27.08 11.25 1.22
C GLY A 188 25.90 12.01 0.65
N GLN A 189 25.77 11.92 -0.67
CA GLN A 189 24.80 12.69 -1.42
C GLN A 189 24.08 11.80 -2.41
N VAL A 190 22.77 12.05 -2.55
CA VAL A 190 21.96 11.48 -3.62
C VAL A 190 21.17 12.59 -4.30
N ASP A 191 21.13 12.53 -5.62
CA ASP A 191 20.34 13.40 -6.48
C ASP A 191 19.22 12.55 -7.11
N PHE A 192 17.98 13.05 -7.11
CA PHE A 192 16.80 12.43 -7.70
C PHE A 192 16.22 13.30 -8.82
N ASP A 193 15.74 12.66 -9.89
CA ASP A 193 15.12 13.27 -11.06
C ASP A 193 14.08 12.29 -11.66
N ASP A 194 13.20 12.75 -12.56
CA ASP A 194 12.18 11.96 -13.25
C ASP A 194 11.34 11.08 -12.29
N VAL A 195 10.90 11.67 -11.18
CA VAL A 195 10.19 10.97 -10.11
C VAL A 195 8.73 10.76 -10.52
N SER A 196 8.27 9.51 -10.45
CA SER A 196 6.94 9.14 -10.95
C SER A 196 6.29 8.02 -10.15
N LEU A 197 5.01 8.20 -9.77
CA LEU A 197 4.13 7.17 -9.23
C LEU A 197 2.96 6.96 -10.20
N SER A 198 2.80 5.74 -10.72
CA SER A 198 1.76 5.44 -11.71
C SER A 198 1.05 4.12 -11.45
N VAL A 199 -0.16 3.99 -12.00
CA VAL A 199 -0.95 2.75 -11.98
C VAL A 199 -0.36 1.77 -12.99
N VAL A 200 0.02 0.58 -12.54
CA VAL A 200 0.44 -0.53 -13.42
C VAL A 200 -0.72 -1.45 -13.70
N GLN A 201 -1.56 -1.70 -12.70
CA GLN A 201 -2.65 -2.63 -12.79
C GLN A 201 -3.85 -2.10 -12.00
N ALA A 202 -5.02 -2.11 -12.63
CA ALA A 202 -6.28 -1.86 -11.96
C ALA A 202 -6.59 -2.96 -10.93
N PRO A 203 -7.53 -2.75 -9.98
CA PRO A 203 -7.85 -3.72 -8.96
C PRO A 203 -8.22 -5.05 -9.59
N PHE A 204 -7.64 -6.11 -9.04
CA PHE A 204 -8.07 -7.45 -9.40
C PHE A 204 -9.49 -7.62 -8.85
N GLN A 205 -10.48 -7.44 -9.72
CA GLN A 205 -11.78 -8.03 -9.47
C GLN A 205 -11.61 -9.51 -9.78
N PRO A 206 -11.58 -10.42 -8.77
CA PRO A 206 -11.92 -11.79 -9.09
C PRO A 206 -13.26 -11.70 -9.81
N LEU A 207 -13.35 -12.31 -10.99
CA LEU A 207 -14.63 -12.59 -11.62
C LEU A 207 -15.38 -13.49 -10.63
N LEU A 208 -15.99 -12.88 -9.61
CA LEU A 208 -17.04 -13.49 -8.81
C LEU A 208 -18.28 -13.50 -9.71
N ALA A 209 -18.22 -14.26 -10.80
CA ALA A 209 -19.38 -15.05 -11.14
C ALA A 209 -19.70 -15.83 -9.86
N ARG A 210 -20.87 -15.55 -9.27
CA ARG A 210 -21.33 -16.19 -8.03
C ARG A 210 -21.00 -17.68 -8.09
N GLY A 211 -20.11 -18.14 -7.21
CA GLY A 211 -19.81 -19.56 -7.03
C GLY A 211 -18.51 -20.10 -7.65
N THR A 212 -17.70 -19.30 -8.35
CA THR A 212 -16.42 -19.81 -8.86
C THR A 212 -15.37 -19.88 -7.75
N ARG A 213 -15.25 -21.05 -7.10
CA ARG A 213 -14.06 -21.39 -6.30
C ARG A 213 -12.88 -21.52 -7.27
N LEU A 214 -11.90 -20.60 -7.19
CA LEU A 214 -10.68 -20.65 -8.02
C LEU A 214 -9.86 -21.93 -7.76
N PHE A 215 -9.98 -22.48 -6.56
CA PHE A 215 -9.51 -23.81 -6.19
C PHE A 215 -10.63 -24.53 -5.41
N LYS A 216 -11.12 -25.64 -5.94
CA LYS A 216 -11.94 -26.60 -5.18
C LYS A 216 -11.08 -27.82 -4.91
N THR A 217 -10.57 -27.97 -3.70
CA THR A 217 -9.96 -29.22 -3.23
C THR A 217 -10.99 -29.93 -2.37
N GLY A 218 -11.87 -30.71 -3.00
CA GLY A 218 -12.63 -31.73 -2.29
C GLY A 218 -11.84 -33.02 -2.40
N PHE A 219 -11.60 -33.72 -1.29
CA PHE A 219 -11.08 -35.09 -1.34
C PHE A 219 -12.16 -36.11 -1.76
N GLU A 220 -13.34 -35.60 -2.15
CA GLU A 220 -14.52 -36.35 -2.60
C GLU A 220 -14.38 -36.93 -4.02
N GLU A 221 -13.37 -36.50 -4.79
CA GLU A 221 -13.11 -37.07 -6.11
C GLU A 221 -12.44 -38.44 -6.01
N LYS A 222 -12.71 -39.32 -6.98
CA LYS A 222 -12.19 -40.71 -7.01
C LYS A 222 -10.65 -40.80 -6.98
N GLU A 223 -9.94 -39.74 -7.39
CA GLU A 223 -8.48 -39.65 -7.41
C GLU A 223 -8.01 -38.25 -6.97
N PRO A 224 -8.18 -37.86 -5.69
CA PRO A 224 -8.04 -36.47 -5.25
C PRO A 224 -6.58 -35.98 -5.30
N LEU A 225 -5.63 -36.92 -5.39
CA LEU A 225 -4.19 -36.66 -5.44
C LEU A 225 -3.60 -36.74 -6.84
N LYS A 226 -4.39 -36.95 -7.90
CA LYS A 226 -3.87 -37.16 -9.27
C LYS A 226 -2.90 -36.07 -9.74
N ASN A 227 -3.16 -34.83 -9.33
CA ASN A 227 -2.38 -33.65 -9.70
C ASN A 227 -1.52 -33.09 -8.55
N TRP A 228 -1.37 -33.84 -7.46
CA TRP A 228 -0.60 -33.42 -6.29
C TRP A 228 0.80 -34.03 -6.32
N ASN A 229 1.83 -33.20 -6.17
CA ASN A 229 3.19 -33.65 -5.96
C ASN A 229 3.41 -33.89 -4.46
N ILE A 230 3.52 -35.16 -4.06
CA ILE A 230 3.87 -35.53 -2.69
C ILE A 230 5.37 -35.29 -2.51
N LEU A 231 5.72 -34.31 -1.67
CA LEU A 231 7.10 -34.08 -1.25
C LEU A 231 7.45 -35.10 -0.14
N GLY A 232 8.04 -36.24 -0.51
CA GLY A 232 8.42 -37.32 0.42
C GLY A 232 8.33 -38.71 -0.20
N LYS A 233 8.48 -39.78 0.60
CA LYS A 233 8.19 -41.15 0.14
C LYS A 233 6.68 -41.28 -0.08
N LYS A 234 6.28 -41.74 -1.27
CA LYS A 234 4.87 -41.88 -1.69
C LYS A 234 4.03 -42.73 -0.72
N ASP A 235 4.69 -43.67 -0.03
CA ASP A 235 4.08 -44.63 0.89
C ASP A 235 3.80 -44.06 2.29
N ALA A 236 4.19 -42.80 2.56
CA ALA A 236 4.00 -42.15 3.86
C ALA A 236 2.65 -41.44 4.01
N VAL A 237 1.83 -41.38 2.94
CA VAL A 237 0.52 -40.70 2.96
C VAL A 237 -0.59 -41.74 2.84
N ASN A 238 -1.26 -42.01 3.95
CA ASN A 238 -2.50 -42.78 3.97
C ASN A 238 -3.69 -41.82 4.04
N ILE A 239 -4.51 -41.79 2.99
CA ILE A 239 -5.83 -41.17 3.06
C ILE A 239 -6.74 -42.18 3.75
N VAL A 240 -7.13 -41.88 4.99
CA VAL A 240 -8.14 -42.66 5.71
C VAL A 240 -9.50 -42.06 5.35
N HIS A 241 -10.33 -42.84 4.66
CA HIS A 241 -11.73 -42.49 4.48
C HIS A 241 -12.46 -42.86 5.77
N ASP A 242 -12.96 -41.87 6.49
CA ASP A 242 -13.80 -42.08 7.67
C ASP A 242 -15.28 -42.00 7.24
N PRO A 243 -16.00 -43.13 7.16
CA PRO A 243 -17.38 -43.15 6.70
C PRO A 243 -18.38 -42.56 7.71
N GLU A 244 -18.00 -42.32 8.98
CA GLU A 244 -18.93 -41.76 9.98
C GLU A 244 -19.13 -40.24 9.87
N ILE A 245 -18.30 -39.56 9.10
CA ILE A 245 -18.37 -38.10 8.93
C ILE A 245 -19.37 -37.69 7.83
N ASP A 246 -19.66 -38.58 6.88
CA ASP A 246 -20.53 -38.28 5.73
C ASP A 246 -22.03 -38.18 6.08
N GLU A 247 -22.46 -38.68 7.24
CA GLU A 247 -23.87 -38.61 7.68
C GLU A 247 -24.21 -37.35 8.50
N LYS A 248 -23.25 -36.45 8.74
CA LYS A 248 -23.45 -35.25 9.59
C LYS A 248 -23.21 -33.90 8.90
N ILE A 249 -23.03 -33.88 7.58
CA ILE A 249 -22.84 -32.65 6.78
C ILE A 249 -24.07 -32.37 5.93
#